data_AF-A0A5E4MNM4-F1
#
_entry.id   AF-A0A5E4MNM4-F1
#
_cell.length_a   1.000
_cell.length_b   1.000
_cell.length_c   1.000
_cell.angle_alpha   90.00
_cell.angle_beta   90.00
_cell.angle_gamma   90.00
#
_symmetry.space_group_name_H-M   'P 1'
#
loop_
_entity.id
_entity.type
_entity.pdbx_description
1 polymer ?
#
loop_
_entity_poly.entity_id
_entity_poly.type
_entity_poly.pdbx_seq_one_letter_code
_entity_poly.pdbx_strand_id
1 'polypeptide(L)'
;MPSKREKSTVPSEELIKSINEIKKKIQLSEGQKKAQYEECEEEKKKNIEKIQILKRDIKQIHQIKRQESTCVDALPDTKTDQQITVLKRKKYHEALDILDMKLIDIKKKTDLIRHDIKQKRIKLNDLFGRWSDMRSKVNSIVDKDSNTVKTLSALENRSHQIEMSRMEASHVTRKYRSIRSRLLEDSVVFDSTLDKLEKTIKIQQREIQRLEKINEEAIKSRDKTRFVLQKKETNATNIAKFRMKQVEQIRAQVEERKMELEKLERKIFPLGQRATHQDSIPSSSEEQRLGDNGSSDSQEISDTPYFKLKQVTGSIDSEDVRRKFVAQKETKNRLTTLKTTTEKQKKDLQLKCQQLNDEFEQCRFSDAQDKEQNDEETENLKMKIIEETNKLARLEKERSELSNQIDSTLFRLYDMCLALKEADSAPVPDKCPSIDKADWLICLLQTKYQNITRSHSVPDKDNRSETKGNIKSNDVATLWSLDDDVVEPANKDQEEKPIPNRYFIKKQAQIVVDSKIKGKKGIKAPKGAIQRI
;
A
#
# COMPACT_ATOMS: atom_id res chain seq x y z
N MET A 1 1.59 50.62 -49.50
CA MET A 1 1.73 49.21 -49.11
C MET A 1 2.53 49.11 -47.83
N PRO A 2 1.89 48.99 -46.66
CA PRO A 2 2.58 48.89 -45.38
C PRO A 2 2.91 47.42 -45.10
N SER A 3 4.18 47.07 -45.05
CA SER A 3 4.62 45.73 -44.66
C SER A 3 4.63 45.64 -43.13
N LYS A 4 3.60 44.97 -42.60
CA LYS A 4 3.50 44.55 -41.20
C LYS A 4 4.69 43.62 -40.91
N ARG A 5 5.66 44.08 -40.11
CA ARG A 5 6.60 43.17 -39.44
C ARG A 5 5.96 42.69 -38.16
N GLU A 6 5.59 41.43 -38.18
CA GLU A 6 5.07 40.64 -37.07
C GLU A 6 6.06 40.69 -35.89
N LYS A 7 5.52 41.06 -34.73
CA LYS A 7 6.20 40.92 -33.45
C LYS A 7 6.24 39.42 -33.14
N SER A 8 7.40 38.77 -33.25
CA SER A 8 7.56 37.41 -32.75
C SER A 8 7.62 37.45 -31.22
N THR A 9 6.59 36.92 -30.59
CA THR A 9 6.52 36.67 -29.15
C THR A 9 7.29 35.38 -28.85
N VAL A 10 8.60 35.53 -28.62
CA VAL A 10 9.53 34.47 -28.19
C VAL A 10 9.66 34.56 -26.65
N PRO A 11 9.75 33.43 -25.91
CA PRO A 11 9.29 33.32 -24.52
C PRO A 11 10.21 34.07 -23.54
N SER A 12 9.73 35.24 -23.09
CA SER A 12 10.46 36.09 -22.14
C SER A 12 10.75 35.39 -20.82
N GLU A 13 9.96 34.41 -20.41
CA GLU A 13 10.11 33.74 -19.11
C GLU A 13 11.26 32.73 -19.06
N GLU A 14 11.49 31.97 -20.13
CA GLU A 14 12.63 31.04 -20.22
C GLU A 14 13.95 31.80 -20.28
N LEU A 15 13.96 32.92 -21.00
CA LEU A 15 15.11 33.84 -21.06
C LEU A 15 15.39 34.48 -19.70
N ILE A 16 14.36 34.88 -18.95
CA ILE A 16 14.51 35.41 -17.59
C ILE A 16 15.01 34.33 -16.61
N LYS A 17 14.54 33.08 -16.74
CA LYS A 17 15.04 31.95 -15.93
C LYS A 17 16.52 31.67 -16.21
N SER A 18 16.91 31.61 -17.48
CA SER A 18 18.32 31.44 -17.88
C SER A 18 19.20 32.59 -17.39
N ILE A 19 18.74 33.84 -17.49
CA ILE A 19 19.45 35.01 -16.96
C ILE A 19 19.62 34.91 -15.44
N ASN A 20 18.60 34.47 -14.71
CA ASN A 20 18.67 34.30 -13.26
C ASN A 20 19.60 33.15 -12.85
N GLU A 21 19.63 32.06 -13.60
CA GLU A 21 20.58 30.95 -13.40
C GLU A 21 22.02 31.39 -13.66
N ILE A 22 22.27 32.12 -14.76
CA ILE A 22 23.59 32.70 -15.05
C ILE A 22 24.00 33.68 -13.95
N LYS A 23 23.08 34.51 -13.45
CA LYS A 23 23.35 35.45 -12.35
C LYS A 23 23.70 34.72 -11.05
N LYS A 24 23.02 33.62 -10.72
CA LYS A 24 23.37 32.77 -9.57
C LYS A 24 24.74 32.11 -9.76
N LYS A 25 25.04 31.61 -10.97
CA LYS A 25 26.35 31.01 -11.29
C LYS A 25 27.49 32.04 -11.18
N ILE A 26 27.25 33.28 -11.62
CA ILE A 26 28.19 34.40 -11.44
C ILE A 26 28.40 34.69 -9.96
N GLN A 27 27.33 34.82 -9.15
CA GLN A 27 27.43 35.07 -7.71
C GLN A 27 28.20 33.97 -6.96
N LEU A 28 27.98 32.71 -7.32
CA LEU A 28 28.74 31.58 -6.75
C LEU A 28 30.21 31.64 -7.17
N SER A 29 30.49 31.95 -8.44
CA SER A 29 31.88 32.10 -8.92
C SER A 29 32.60 33.30 -8.25
N GLU A 30 31.89 34.39 -7.99
CA GLU A 30 32.40 35.55 -7.27
C GLU A 30 32.65 35.22 -5.79
N GLY A 31 31.75 34.45 -5.17
CA GLY A 31 31.92 33.91 -3.82
C GLY A 31 33.15 32.99 -3.70
N GLN A 32 33.34 32.08 -4.66
CA GLN A 32 34.51 31.20 -4.72
C GLN A 32 35.81 31.98 -4.91
N LYS A 33 35.84 32.94 -5.86
CA LYS A 33 37.00 33.82 -6.06
C LYS A 33 37.34 34.61 -4.81
N LYS A 34 36.33 35.10 -4.08
CA LYS A 34 36.53 35.84 -2.83
C LYS A 34 37.08 34.94 -1.72
N ALA A 35 36.54 33.73 -1.56
CA ALA A 35 37.04 32.77 -0.58
C ALA A 35 38.50 32.37 -0.86
N GLN A 36 38.85 32.09 -2.12
CA GLN A 36 40.23 31.79 -2.52
C GLN A 36 41.18 32.96 -2.29
N TYR A 37 40.73 34.19 -2.51
CA TYR A 37 41.53 35.39 -2.22
C TYR A 37 41.75 35.58 -0.72
N GLU A 38 40.73 35.36 0.10
CA GLU A 38 40.83 35.43 1.57
C GLU A 38 41.78 34.35 2.12
N GLU A 39 41.70 33.11 1.62
CA GLU A 39 42.62 32.03 2.00
C GLU A 39 44.07 32.34 1.61
N CYS A 40 44.28 32.88 0.41
CA CYS A 40 45.61 33.30 -0.06
C CYS A 40 46.20 34.45 0.79
N GLU A 41 45.39 35.44 1.18
CA GLU A 41 45.83 36.54 2.06
C GLU A 41 46.12 36.04 3.49
N GLU A 42 45.33 35.11 4.03
CA GLU A 42 45.62 34.48 5.32
C GLU A 42 46.93 33.70 5.29
N GLU A 43 47.19 32.94 4.22
CA GLU A 43 48.43 32.19 4.08
C GLU A 43 49.65 33.11 3.90
N LYS A 44 49.50 34.18 3.14
CA LYS A 44 50.52 35.24 3.02
C LYS A 44 50.82 35.88 4.38
N LYS A 45 49.80 36.14 5.21
CA LYS A 45 49.99 36.65 6.57
C LYS A 45 50.75 35.67 7.46
N LYS A 46 50.39 34.37 7.44
CA LYS A 46 51.12 33.31 8.16
C LYS A 46 52.58 33.21 7.70
N ASN A 47 52.83 33.35 6.41
CA ASN A 47 54.18 33.34 5.85
C ASN A 47 55.00 34.57 6.30
N ILE A 48 54.41 35.76 6.35
CA ILE A 48 55.05 36.97 6.88
C ILE A 48 55.41 36.78 8.36
N GLU A 49 54.49 36.24 9.17
CA GLU A 49 54.75 35.95 10.59
C GLU A 49 55.89 34.93 10.78
N LYS A 50 55.91 33.86 9.97
CA LYS A 50 56.99 32.87 9.97
C LYS A 50 58.34 33.47 9.59
N ILE A 51 58.37 34.34 8.57
CA ILE A 51 59.59 35.08 8.20
C ILE A 51 60.06 35.99 9.34
N GLN A 52 59.16 36.64 10.07
CA GLN A 52 59.52 37.46 11.22
C GLN A 52 60.10 36.63 12.38
N ILE A 53 59.55 35.45 12.65
CA ILE A 53 60.10 34.50 13.63
C ILE A 53 61.52 34.10 13.22
N LEU A 54 61.70 33.63 11.98
CA LEU A 54 63.00 33.21 11.48
C LEU A 54 64.04 34.35 11.52
N LYS A 55 63.64 35.59 11.21
CA LYS A 55 64.53 36.76 11.35
C LYS A 55 64.94 37.02 12.80
N ARG A 56 64.05 36.79 13.78
CA ARG A 56 64.40 36.88 15.21
C ARG A 56 65.38 35.79 15.62
N ASP A 57 65.15 34.56 15.19
CA ASP A 57 66.01 33.43 15.53
C ASP A 57 67.41 33.60 14.92
N ILE A 58 67.49 34.08 13.67
CA ILE A 58 68.77 34.42 13.03
C ILE A 58 69.53 35.50 13.82
N LYS A 59 68.84 36.52 14.36
CA LYS A 59 69.49 37.54 15.21
C LYS A 59 70.02 36.92 16.52
N GLN A 60 69.26 36.04 17.16
CA GLN A 60 69.67 35.37 18.39
C GLN A 60 70.91 34.47 18.17
N ILE A 61 70.93 33.70 17.08
CA ILE A 61 72.08 32.85 16.72
C ILE A 61 73.34 33.69 16.48
N HIS A 62 73.23 34.81 15.76
CA HIS A 62 74.37 35.72 15.57
C HIS A 62 74.87 36.34 16.88
N GLN A 63 73.99 36.57 17.85
CA GLN A 63 74.35 37.10 19.17
C GLN A 63 75.09 36.05 20.02
N ILE A 64 74.64 34.80 20.00
CA ILE A 64 75.32 33.67 20.67
C ILE A 64 76.72 33.46 20.06
N LYS A 65 76.82 33.46 18.72
CA LYS A 65 78.11 33.29 18.03
C LYS A 65 79.12 34.40 18.35
N ARG A 66 78.67 35.65 18.54
CA ARG A 66 79.52 36.76 19.02
C ARG A 66 80.03 36.53 20.44
N GLN A 67 79.20 35.99 21.32
CA GLN A 67 79.58 35.67 22.70
C GLN A 67 80.59 34.52 22.78
N GLU A 68 80.47 33.52 21.90
CA GLU A 68 81.43 32.40 21.82
C GLU A 68 82.81 32.84 21.31
N SER A 69 82.89 33.79 20.36
CA SER A 69 84.17 34.30 19.85
C SER A 69 85.00 35.12 20.85
N THR A 70 84.41 35.56 21.97
CA THR A 70 85.12 36.29 23.04
C THR A 70 85.72 35.40 24.13
N CYS A 71 85.57 34.07 24.05
CA CYS A 71 85.93 33.14 25.14
C CYS A 71 86.93 32.03 24.74
N VAL A 72 87.70 32.23 23.67
CA VAL A 72 88.75 31.28 23.26
C VAL A 72 90.09 32.02 23.17
N ASP A 73 90.74 32.21 24.32
CA ASP A 73 92.20 32.33 24.42
C ASP A 73 92.63 32.28 25.90
N ALA A 74 92.87 31.08 26.40
CA ALA A 74 93.66 30.83 27.60
C ALA A 74 94.06 29.35 27.69
N LEU A 75 95.02 28.92 26.88
CA LEU A 75 95.86 27.77 27.23
C LEU A 75 97.13 28.29 27.94
N PRO A 76 97.54 27.74 29.09
CA PRO A 76 98.75 28.18 29.77
C PRO A 76 99.99 27.53 29.14
N ASP A 77 100.94 28.40 28.79
CA ASP A 77 102.29 28.08 28.32
C ASP A 77 103.07 27.16 29.27
N THR A 78 103.89 26.33 28.64
CA THR A 78 104.85 25.41 29.25
C THR A 78 105.97 26.16 29.98
N LYS A 79 105.85 26.32 31.30
CA LYS A 79 106.94 26.77 32.17
C LYS A 79 107.94 25.64 32.42
N THR A 80 108.84 25.39 31.47
CA THR A 80 110.03 24.58 31.73
C THR A 80 111.05 25.39 32.56
N ASP A 81 111.40 24.84 33.71
CA ASP A 81 112.76 24.77 34.25
C ASP A 81 113.49 26.04 34.76
N GLN A 82 112.78 27.01 35.32
CA GLN A 82 113.40 27.92 36.31
C GLN A 82 113.76 27.19 37.63
N GLN A 83 113.17 26.01 37.88
CA GLN A 83 113.39 25.28 39.13
C GLN A 83 114.64 24.38 39.12
N ILE A 84 115.07 23.90 37.95
CA ILE A 84 116.27 23.05 37.82
C ILE A 84 117.55 23.89 38.02
N THR A 85 117.54 25.16 37.65
CA THR A 85 118.68 26.08 37.81
C THR A 85 118.95 26.50 39.24
N VAL A 86 117.92 26.62 40.09
CA VAL A 86 118.06 26.92 41.54
C VAL A 86 118.62 25.72 42.33
N LEU A 87 118.32 24.50 41.89
CA LEU A 87 118.80 23.26 42.53
C LEU A 87 120.30 23.01 42.27
N LYS A 88 120.87 23.51 41.15
CA LYS A 88 122.29 23.36 40.82
C LYS A 88 123.25 24.19 41.69
N ARG A 89 122.75 25.15 42.47
CA ARG A 89 123.56 26.06 43.31
C ARG A 89 123.59 25.70 44.80
N LYS A 90 122.95 24.58 45.19
CA LYS A 90 122.79 24.13 46.59
C LYS A 90 123.57 22.83 46.85
N LYS A 91 123.91 22.54 48.11
CA LYS A 91 124.55 21.26 48.48
C LYS A 91 123.57 20.10 48.21
N TYR A 92 124.10 18.93 47.86
CA TYR A 92 123.32 17.74 47.43
C TYR A 92 122.12 17.41 48.34
N HIS A 93 122.33 17.41 49.67
CA HIS A 93 121.28 17.11 50.65
C HIS A 93 120.13 18.12 50.62
N GLU A 94 120.43 19.43 50.51
CA GLU A 94 119.40 20.48 50.50
C GLU A 94 118.59 20.47 49.20
N ALA A 95 119.21 20.07 48.08
CA ALA A 95 118.51 19.90 46.81
C ALA A 95 117.56 18.69 46.83
N LEU A 96 117.95 17.59 47.49
CA LEU A 96 117.08 16.43 47.72
C LEU A 96 115.88 16.80 48.58
N ASP A 97 116.07 17.49 49.71
CA ASP A 97 114.96 17.89 50.59
C ASP A 97 113.92 18.76 49.85
N ILE A 98 114.37 19.69 49.01
CA ILE A 98 113.47 20.54 48.21
C ILE A 98 112.73 19.71 47.15
N LEU A 99 113.39 18.74 46.53
CA LEU A 99 112.77 17.85 45.54
C LEU A 99 111.75 16.93 46.22
N ASP A 100 112.06 16.40 47.39
CA ASP A 100 111.17 15.57 48.20
C ASP A 100 109.95 16.35 48.66
N MET A 101 110.11 17.59 49.15
CA MET A 101 108.98 18.46 49.50
C MET A 101 108.08 18.74 48.28
N LYS A 102 108.67 18.99 47.10
CA LYS A 102 107.91 19.16 45.86
C LYS A 102 107.22 17.87 45.42
N LEU A 103 107.88 16.73 45.55
CA LEU A 103 107.31 15.42 45.26
C LEU A 103 106.09 15.17 46.15
N ILE A 104 106.21 15.48 47.45
CA ILE A 104 105.10 15.42 48.41
C ILE A 104 103.96 16.36 48.00
N ASP A 105 104.25 17.59 47.61
CA ASP A 105 103.23 18.56 47.17
C ASP A 105 102.52 18.12 45.88
N ILE A 106 103.27 17.59 44.90
CA ILE A 106 102.70 17.05 43.66
C ILE A 106 101.86 15.81 43.96
N LYS A 107 102.32 14.94 44.86
CA LYS A 107 101.57 13.75 45.29
C LYS A 107 100.28 14.14 45.98
N LYS A 108 100.31 15.11 46.91
CA LYS A 108 99.11 15.67 47.56
C LYS A 108 98.14 16.27 46.54
N LYS A 109 98.63 17.06 45.57
CA LYS A 109 97.80 17.61 44.48
C LYS A 109 97.19 16.49 43.62
N THR A 110 97.95 15.45 43.32
CA THR A 110 97.47 14.29 42.55
C THR A 110 96.41 13.51 43.34
N ASP A 111 96.60 13.33 44.64
CA ASP A 111 95.64 12.64 45.51
C ASP A 111 94.35 13.45 45.68
N LEU A 112 94.42 14.78 45.75
CA LEU A 112 93.25 15.68 45.71
C LEU A 112 92.48 15.53 44.39
N ILE A 113 93.17 15.58 43.24
CA ILE A 113 92.53 15.39 41.93
C ILE A 113 91.91 13.99 41.84
N ARG A 114 92.59 12.94 42.34
CA ARG A 114 92.06 11.58 42.37
C ARG A 114 90.81 11.49 43.24
N HIS A 115 90.78 12.18 44.38
CA HIS A 115 89.59 12.29 45.22
C HIS A 115 88.44 12.97 44.48
N ASP A 116 88.68 14.10 43.83
CA ASP A 116 87.66 14.82 43.06
C ASP A 116 87.10 13.99 41.91
N ILE A 117 87.95 13.29 41.15
CA ILE A 117 87.53 12.36 40.10
C ILE A 117 86.63 11.26 40.69
N LYS A 118 87.01 10.69 41.84
CA LYS A 118 86.20 9.67 42.53
C LYS A 118 84.83 10.23 42.95
N GLN A 119 84.79 11.44 43.52
CA GLN A 119 83.55 12.12 43.91
C GLN A 119 82.65 12.40 42.70
N LYS A 120 83.23 12.89 41.59
CA LYS A 120 82.47 13.14 40.36
C LYS A 120 81.95 11.84 39.74
N ARG A 121 82.73 10.76 39.78
CA ARG A 121 82.28 9.43 39.32
C ARG A 121 81.12 8.89 40.17
N ILE A 122 81.16 9.05 41.49
CA ILE A 122 80.05 8.68 42.37
C ILE A 122 78.80 9.48 42.00
N LYS A 123 78.90 10.80 41.91
CA LYS A 123 77.77 11.66 41.50
C LYS A 123 77.21 11.30 40.12
N LEU A 124 78.07 10.97 39.16
CA LEU A 124 77.65 10.53 37.83
C LEU A 124 76.89 9.20 37.90
N ASN A 125 77.38 8.24 38.70
CA ASN A 125 76.71 6.97 38.89
C ASN A 125 75.35 7.12 39.59
N ASP A 126 75.25 8.02 40.58
CA ASP A 126 73.98 8.35 41.25
C ASP A 126 72.98 8.97 40.27
N LEU A 127 73.44 9.90 39.42
CA LEU A 127 72.61 10.49 38.37
C LEU A 127 72.17 9.45 37.33
N PHE A 128 73.08 8.53 36.94
CA PHE A 128 72.77 7.45 36.03
C PHE A 128 71.75 6.47 36.62
N GLY A 129 71.88 6.13 37.91
CA GLY A 129 70.90 5.32 38.64
C GLY A 129 69.52 5.98 38.62
N ARG A 130 69.44 7.28 38.98
CA ARG A 130 68.18 8.05 38.92
C ARG A 130 67.59 8.12 37.52
N TRP A 131 68.42 8.31 36.50
CA TRP A 131 67.97 8.33 35.11
C TRP A 131 67.43 6.97 34.67
N SER A 132 68.13 5.88 35.01
CA SER A 132 67.70 4.52 34.74
C SER A 132 66.36 4.20 35.42
N ASP A 133 66.21 4.59 36.68
CA ASP A 133 64.96 4.45 37.43
C ASP A 133 63.81 5.27 36.83
N MET A 134 64.09 6.48 36.36
CA MET A 134 63.09 7.30 35.69
C MET A 134 62.70 6.67 34.35
N ARG A 135 63.66 6.14 33.60
CA ARG A 135 63.42 5.50 32.30
C ARG A 135 62.63 4.21 32.44
N SER A 136 62.93 3.38 33.44
CA SER A 136 62.19 2.14 33.71
C SER A 136 60.74 2.44 34.12
N LYS A 137 60.51 3.47 34.93
CA LYS A 137 59.16 3.95 35.26
C LYS A 137 58.40 4.41 34.02
N VAL A 138 59.01 5.22 33.16
CA VAL A 138 58.39 5.68 31.90
C VAL A 138 58.01 4.50 31.01
N ASN A 139 58.91 3.54 30.80
CA ASN A 139 58.62 2.34 30.01
C ASN A 139 57.46 1.53 30.61
N SER A 140 57.43 1.35 31.94
CA SER A 140 56.36 0.61 32.62
C SER A 140 54.98 1.28 32.52
N ILE A 141 54.93 2.60 32.40
CA ILE A 141 53.69 3.36 32.18
C ILE A 141 53.22 3.16 30.74
N VAL A 142 54.13 3.29 29.77
CA VAL A 142 53.83 3.10 28.35
C VAL A 142 53.32 1.67 28.06
N ASP A 143 53.90 0.64 28.68
CA ASP A 143 53.44 -0.74 28.53
C ASP A 143 52.04 -0.96 29.15
N LYS A 144 51.75 -0.32 30.27
CA LYS A 144 50.40 -0.34 30.88
C LYS A 144 49.40 0.36 29.98
N ASP A 145 49.72 1.55 29.48
CA ASP A 145 48.85 2.30 28.59
C ASP A 145 48.56 1.50 27.30
N SER A 146 49.58 0.88 26.70
CA SER A 146 49.42 -0.01 25.53
C SER A 146 48.48 -1.19 25.82
N ASN A 147 48.62 -1.85 26.97
CA ASN A 147 47.73 -2.93 27.36
C ASN A 147 46.30 -2.43 27.63
N THR A 148 46.13 -1.26 28.25
CA THR A 148 44.80 -0.67 28.46
C THR A 148 44.12 -0.31 27.14
N VAL A 149 44.85 0.24 26.17
CA VAL A 149 44.34 0.54 24.82
C VAL A 149 43.92 -0.73 24.09
N LYS A 150 44.69 -1.82 24.19
CA LYS A 150 44.31 -3.13 23.64
C LYS A 150 43.04 -3.66 24.30
N THR A 151 42.92 -3.56 25.63
CA THR A 151 41.69 -3.98 26.32
C THR A 151 40.50 -3.10 25.97
N LEU A 152 40.69 -1.78 25.81
CA LEU A 152 39.66 -0.84 25.38
C LEU A 152 39.15 -1.21 23.99
N SER A 153 40.06 -1.41 23.02
CA SER A 153 39.69 -1.82 21.66
C SER A 153 38.98 -3.18 21.64
N ALA A 154 39.41 -4.14 22.47
CA ALA A 154 38.71 -5.43 22.59
C ALA A 154 37.29 -5.27 23.18
N LEU A 155 37.12 -4.39 24.17
CA LEU A 155 35.81 -4.08 24.76
C LEU A 155 34.91 -3.33 23.78
N GLU A 156 35.45 -2.40 23.01
CA GLU A 156 34.73 -1.69 21.94
C GLU A 156 34.26 -2.66 20.86
N ASN A 157 35.14 -3.54 20.38
CA ASN A 157 34.77 -4.59 19.40
C ASN A 157 33.67 -5.50 19.96
N ARG A 158 33.77 -5.91 21.23
CA ARG A 158 32.73 -6.70 21.89
C ARG A 158 31.42 -5.92 22.03
N SER A 159 31.48 -4.63 22.34
CA SER A 159 30.30 -3.77 22.41
C SER A 159 29.62 -3.65 21.06
N HIS A 160 30.38 -3.45 19.98
CA HIS A 160 29.86 -3.44 18.61
C HIS A 160 29.24 -4.78 18.23
N GLN A 161 29.87 -5.90 18.59
CA GLN A 161 29.30 -7.23 18.35
C GLN A 161 27.96 -7.43 19.08
N ILE A 162 27.87 -7.00 20.34
CA ILE A 162 26.61 -7.05 21.11
C ILE A 162 25.55 -6.16 20.47
N GLU A 163 25.92 -4.96 20.01
CA GLU A 163 24.99 -4.05 19.33
C GLU A 163 24.48 -4.65 18.02
N MET A 164 25.36 -5.27 17.22
CA MET A 164 24.96 -5.98 16.00
C MET A 164 23.98 -7.11 16.31
N SER A 165 24.30 -7.95 17.30
CA SER A 165 23.42 -9.04 17.74
C SER A 165 22.07 -8.52 18.27
N ARG A 166 22.06 -7.37 18.97
CA ARG A 166 20.83 -6.70 19.42
C ARG A 166 19.98 -6.22 18.25
N MET A 167 20.60 -5.61 17.24
CA MET A 167 19.90 -5.17 16.03
C MET A 167 19.30 -6.36 15.27
N GLU A 168 20.05 -7.44 15.12
CA GLU A 168 19.56 -8.69 14.50
C GLU A 168 18.38 -9.28 15.27
N ALA A 169 18.48 -9.41 16.60
CA ALA A 169 17.39 -9.89 17.45
C ALA A 169 16.16 -8.99 17.36
N SER A 170 16.34 -7.67 17.30
CA SER A 170 15.24 -6.72 17.09
C SER A 170 14.60 -6.88 15.72
N HIS A 171 15.38 -7.14 14.67
CA HIS A 171 14.88 -7.36 13.31
C HIS A 171 14.06 -8.65 13.24
N VAL A 172 14.56 -9.74 13.81
CA VAL A 172 13.85 -11.02 13.91
C VAL A 172 12.55 -10.84 14.70
N THR A 173 12.58 -10.14 15.83
CA THR A 173 11.39 -9.83 16.62
C THR A 173 10.37 -9.02 15.82
N ARG A 174 10.81 -8.02 15.06
CA ARG A 174 9.94 -7.22 14.20
C ARG A 174 9.28 -8.07 13.11
N LYS A 175 10.04 -8.97 12.47
CA LYS A 175 9.50 -9.93 11.50
C LYS A 175 8.44 -10.84 12.13
N TYR A 176 8.70 -11.45 13.28
CA TYR A 176 7.72 -12.31 13.95
C TYR A 176 6.47 -11.54 14.40
N ARG A 177 6.62 -10.27 14.84
CA ARG A 177 5.46 -9.41 15.14
C ARG A 177 4.63 -9.10 13.90
N SER A 178 5.28 -8.84 12.76
CA SER A 178 4.59 -8.64 11.48
C SER A 178 3.85 -9.90 11.03
N ILE A 179 4.50 -11.07 11.08
CA ILE A 179 3.87 -12.36 10.79
C ILE A 179 2.67 -12.60 11.70
N ARG A 180 2.82 -12.37 13.01
CA ARG A 180 1.71 -12.51 13.97
C ARG A 180 0.55 -11.58 13.66
N SER A 181 0.83 -10.33 13.31
CA SER A 181 -0.21 -9.35 12.98
C SER A 181 -0.98 -9.79 11.75
N ARG A 182 -0.28 -10.26 10.71
CA ARG A 182 -0.92 -10.79 9.49
C ARG A 182 -1.74 -12.06 9.77
N LEU A 183 -1.25 -12.97 10.60
CA LEU A 183 -2.02 -14.16 10.99
C LEU A 183 -3.29 -13.80 11.79
N LEU A 184 -3.25 -12.74 12.60
CA LEU A 184 -4.43 -12.24 13.31
C LEU A 184 -5.42 -11.55 12.36
N GLU A 185 -4.92 -10.79 11.38
CA GLU A 185 -5.76 -10.22 10.32
C GLU A 185 -6.43 -11.34 9.51
N ASP A 186 -5.67 -12.36 9.10
CA ASP A 186 -6.17 -13.53 8.39
C ASP A 186 -7.22 -14.29 9.23
N SER A 187 -7.02 -14.46 10.54
CA SER A 187 -8.02 -15.11 11.39
C SER A 187 -9.35 -14.36 11.41
N VAL A 188 -9.32 -13.02 11.47
CA VAL A 188 -10.54 -12.20 11.43
C VAL A 188 -11.24 -12.34 10.07
N VAL A 189 -10.47 -12.39 8.98
CA VAL A 189 -11.01 -12.64 7.64
C VAL A 189 -11.67 -14.01 7.59
N PHE A 190 -11.00 -15.07 8.07
CA PHE A 190 -11.55 -16.42 8.11
C PHE A 190 -12.85 -16.49 8.89
N ASP A 191 -12.92 -15.90 10.08
CA ASP A 191 -14.15 -15.84 10.88
C ASP A 191 -15.29 -15.15 10.12
N SER A 192 -15.00 -14.01 9.48
CA SER A 192 -16.01 -13.29 8.68
C SER A 192 -16.50 -14.08 7.46
N THR A 193 -15.61 -14.86 6.83
CA THR A 193 -15.98 -15.74 5.71
C THR A 193 -16.78 -16.94 6.17
N LEU A 194 -16.44 -17.50 7.34
CA LEU A 194 -17.17 -18.60 7.95
C LEU A 194 -18.60 -18.17 8.28
N ASP A 195 -18.77 -17.00 8.91
CA ASP A 195 -20.08 -16.41 9.20
C ASP A 195 -20.94 -16.23 7.94
N LYS A 196 -20.33 -15.77 6.82
CA LYS A 196 -21.04 -15.63 5.52
C LYS A 196 -21.47 -16.99 4.96
N LEU A 197 -20.59 -17.98 5.02
CA LEU A 197 -20.91 -19.34 4.59
C LEU A 197 -22.01 -19.96 5.46
N GLU A 198 -21.93 -19.83 6.77
CA GLU A 198 -22.97 -20.29 7.70
C GLU A 198 -24.33 -19.64 7.42
N LYS A 199 -24.35 -18.32 7.18
CA LYS A 199 -25.58 -17.62 6.79
C LYS A 199 -26.15 -18.16 5.48
N THR A 200 -25.28 -18.42 4.50
CA THR A 200 -25.67 -18.98 3.20
C THR A 200 -26.24 -20.40 3.35
N ILE A 201 -25.60 -21.25 4.14
CA ILE A 201 -26.09 -22.60 4.47
C ILE A 201 -27.44 -22.52 5.17
N LYS A 202 -27.62 -21.62 6.14
CA LYS A 202 -28.91 -21.41 6.83
C LYS A 202 -30.01 -20.94 5.88
N ILE A 203 -29.69 -20.09 4.90
CA ILE A 203 -30.64 -19.66 3.86
C ILE A 203 -31.01 -20.86 2.97
N GLN A 204 -30.01 -21.59 2.47
CA GLN A 204 -30.22 -22.77 1.63
C GLN A 204 -31.02 -23.86 2.34
N GLN A 205 -30.78 -24.10 3.62
CA GLN A 205 -31.53 -25.08 4.41
C GLN A 205 -33.00 -24.67 4.59
N ARG A 206 -33.28 -23.38 4.80
CA ARG A 206 -34.66 -22.86 4.79
C ARG A 206 -35.32 -23.02 3.44
N GLU A 207 -34.60 -22.79 2.35
CA GLU A 207 -35.12 -22.94 0.99
C GLU A 207 -35.40 -24.40 0.65
N ILE A 208 -34.52 -25.33 1.03
CA ILE A 208 -34.76 -26.78 0.89
C ILE A 208 -36.03 -27.18 1.64
N GLN A 209 -36.18 -26.76 2.90
CA GLN A 209 -37.40 -27.04 3.67
C GLN A 209 -38.66 -26.46 3.02
N ARG A 210 -38.57 -25.29 2.38
CA ARG A 210 -39.68 -24.69 1.63
C ARG A 210 -40.03 -25.53 0.40
N LEU A 211 -39.02 -25.96 -0.36
CA LEU A 211 -39.20 -26.80 -1.54
C LEU A 211 -39.76 -28.18 -1.19
N GLU A 212 -39.32 -28.79 -0.09
CA GLU A 212 -39.86 -30.04 0.44
C GLU A 212 -41.36 -29.91 0.74
N LYS A 213 -41.78 -28.83 1.41
CA LYS A 213 -43.21 -28.55 1.67
C LYS A 213 -44.02 -28.43 0.38
N ILE A 214 -43.51 -27.70 -0.62
CA ILE A 214 -44.17 -27.56 -1.91
C ILE A 214 -44.27 -28.91 -2.62
N ASN A 215 -43.21 -29.72 -2.58
CA ASN A 215 -43.23 -31.06 -3.16
C ASN A 215 -44.24 -31.96 -2.47
N GLU A 216 -44.34 -31.92 -1.13
CA GLU A 216 -45.38 -32.64 -0.41
C GLU A 216 -46.79 -32.20 -0.81
N GLU A 217 -47.02 -30.90 -0.96
CA GLU A 217 -48.31 -30.35 -1.42
C GLU A 217 -48.63 -30.81 -2.86
N ALA A 218 -47.64 -30.80 -3.75
CA ALA A 218 -47.77 -31.29 -5.11
C ALA A 218 -48.10 -32.79 -5.15
N ILE A 219 -47.41 -33.61 -4.34
CA ILE A 219 -47.69 -35.04 -4.20
C ILE A 219 -49.12 -35.26 -3.67
N LYS A 220 -49.51 -34.55 -2.61
CA LYS A 220 -50.88 -34.61 -2.05
C LYS A 220 -51.93 -34.23 -3.10
N SER A 221 -51.68 -33.20 -3.91
CA SER A 221 -52.57 -32.76 -4.99
C SER A 221 -52.69 -33.80 -6.11
N ARG A 222 -51.57 -34.36 -6.54
CA ARG A 222 -51.51 -35.45 -7.52
C ARG A 222 -52.27 -36.67 -7.04
N ASP A 223 -52.05 -37.09 -5.80
CA ASP A 223 -52.68 -38.29 -5.24
C ASP A 223 -54.19 -38.11 -5.06
N LYS A 224 -54.65 -36.91 -4.67
CA LYS A 224 -56.07 -36.54 -4.67
C LYS A 224 -56.68 -36.66 -6.07
N THR A 225 -55.99 -36.12 -7.08
CA THR A 225 -56.47 -36.17 -8.48
C THR A 225 -56.51 -37.61 -8.99
N ARG A 226 -55.47 -38.41 -8.71
CA ARG A 226 -55.42 -39.84 -9.05
C ARG A 226 -56.55 -40.62 -8.37
N PHE A 227 -56.82 -40.35 -7.09
CA PHE A 227 -57.93 -40.96 -6.37
C PHE A 227 -59.30 -40.61 -6.97
N VAL A 228 -59.53 -39.34 -7.31
CA VAL A 228 -60.76 -38.91 -7.98
C VAL A 228 -60.92 -39.60 -9.34
N LEU A 229 -59.85 -39.67 -10.14
CA LEU A 229 -59.85 -40.35 -11.43
C LEU A 229 -60.20 -41.83 -11.27
N GLN A 230 -59.53 -42.55 -10.36
CA GLN A 230 -59.81 -43.96 -10.08
C GLN A 230 -61.27 -44.19 -9.63
N LYS A 231 -61.83 -43.29 -8.81
CA LYS A 231 -63.24 -43.36 -8.42
C LYS A 231 -64.19 -43.15 -9.60
N LYS A 232 -63.85 -42.26 -10.54
CA LYS A 232 -64.64 -42.05 -11.75
C LYS A 232 -64.54 -43.21 -12.73
N GLU A 233 -63.36 -43.80 -12.90
CA GLU A 233 -63.14 -45.00 -13.72
C GLU A 233 -63.89 -46.21 -13.18
N THR A 234 -63.80 -46.47 -11.87
CA THR A 234 -64.57 -47.55 -11.22
C THR A 234 -66.08 -47.33 -11.33
N ASN A 235 -66.55 -46.10 -11.17
CA ASN A 235 -67.97 -45.79 -11.38
C ASN A 235 -68.40 -46.00 -12.85
N ALA A 236 -67.59 -45.54 -13.82
CA ALA A 236 -67.87 -45.72 -15.24
C ALA A 236 -67.89 -47.20 -15.64
N THR A 237 -66.95 -48.00 -15.15
CA THR A 237 -66.94 -49.45 -15.38
C THR A 237 -68.13 -50.16 -14.74
N ASN A 238 -68.58 -49.74 -13.55
CA ASN A 238 -69.79 -50.26 -12.91
C ASN A 238 -71.06 -49.91 -13.71
N ILE A 239 -71.19 -48.67 -14.20
CA ILE A 239 -72.30 -48.25 -15.06
C ILE A 239 -72.29 -49.04 -16.38
N ALA A 240 -71.11 -49.24 -16.99
CA ALA A 240 -70.97 -50.04 -18.20
C ALA A 240 -71.40 -51.50 -17.96
N LYS A 241 -70.96 -52.12 -16.85
CA LYS A 241 -71.41 -53.47 -16.45
C LYS A 241 -72.91 -53.54 -16.23
N PHE A 242 -73.52 -52.52 -15.61
CA PHE A 242 -74.96 -52.47 -15.38
C PHE A 242 -75.74 -52.37 -16.70
N ARG A 243 -75.33 -51.46 -17.60
CA ARG A 243 -75.91 -51.34 -18.95
C ARG A 243 -75.76 -52.64 -19.74
N MET A 244 -74.61 -53.29 -19.67
CA MET A 244 -74.36 -54.56 -20.35
C MET A 244 -75.30 -55.66 -19.83
N LYS A 245 -75.52 -55.75 -18.52
CA LYS A 245 -76.52 -56.66 -17.93
C LYS A 245 -77.94 -56.37 -18.41
N GLN A 246 -78.34 -55.09 -18.49
CA GLN A 246 -79.65 -54.72 -19.00
C GLN A 246 -79.83 -55.11 -20.48
N VAL A 247 -78.82 -54.85 -21.31
CA VAL A 247 -78.83 -55.26 -22.71
C VAL A 247 -78.91 -56.78 -22.84
N GLU A 248 -78.16 -57.53 -22.01
CA GLU A 248 -78.22 -58.99 -21.99
C GLU A 248 -79.59 -59.51 -21.58
N GLN A 249 -80.24 -58.90 -20.57
CA GLN A 249 -81.59 -59.23 -20.15
C GLN A 249 -82.62 -58.99 -21.27
N ILE A 250 -82.54 -57.84 -21.95
CA ILE A 250 -83.43 -57.52 -23.08
C ILE A 250 -83.18 -58.50 -24.24
N ARG A 251 -81.92 -58.82 -24.55
CA ARG A 251 -81.59 -59.83 -25.57
C ARG A 251 -82.16 -61.19 -25.23
N ALA A 252 -82.06 -61.63 -23.97
CA ALA A 252 -82.64 -62.90 -23.52
C ALA A 252 -84.17 -62.91 -23.68
N GLN A 253 -84.87 -61.83 -23.29
CA GLN A 253 -86.32 -61.71 -23.48
C GLN A 253 -86.73 -61.70 -24.96
N VAL A 254 -85.95 -61.03 -25.82
CA VAL A 254 -86.19 -61.03 -27.27
C VAL A 254 -85.96 -62.42 -27.87
N GLU A 255 -84.91 -63.13 -27.45
CA GLU A 255 -84.65 -64.49 -27.93
C GLU A 255 -85.71 -65.48 -27.41
N GLU A 256 -86.18 -65.34 -26.17
CA GLU A 256 -87.31 -66.11 -25.64
C GLU A 256 -88.59 -65.88 -26.46
N ARG A 257 -88.95 -64.61 -26.69
CA ARG A 257 -90.09 -64.23 -27.55
C ARG A 257 -89.92 -64.74 -28.98
N LYS A 258 -88.70 -64.71 -29.53
CA LYS A 258 -88.39 -65.24 -30.85
C LYS A 258 -88.56 -66.76 -30.87
N MET A 259 -88.11 -67.50 -29.86
CA MET A 259 -88.34 -68.94 -29.75
C MET A 259 -89.83 -69.28 -29.56
N GLU A 260 -90.59 -68.47 -28.83
CA GLU A 260 -92.05 -68.62 -28.71
C GLU A 260 -92.76 -68.36 -30.05
N LEU A 261 -92.38 -67.29 -30.74
CA LEU A 261 -92.87 -66.99 -32.08
C LEU A 261 -92.47 -68.06 -33.08
N GLU A 262 -91.26 -68.61 -33.02
CA GLU A 262 -90.84 -69.72 -33.86
C GLU A 262 -91.64 -70.99 -33.55
N LYS A 263 -91.95 -71.27 -32.28
CA LYS A 263 -92.87 -72.36 -31.89
C LYS A 263 -94.29 -72.13 -32.41
N LEU A 264 -94.77 -70.89 -32.41
CA LEU A 264 -96.08 -70.51 -32.96
C LEU A 264 -96.07 -70.53 -34.49
N GLU A 265 -95.01 -70.08 -35.14
CA GLU A 265 -94.80 -70.12 -36.58
C GLU A 265 -94.79 -71.58 -37.05
N ARG A 266 -94.07 -72.47 -36.36
CA ARG A 266 -94.11 -73.92 -36.61
C ARG A 266 -95.50 -74.54 -36.39
N LYS A 267 -96.42 -73.87 -35.68
CA LYS A 267 -97.83 -74.31 -35.48
C LYS A 267 -98.82 -73.65 -36.44
N ILE A 268 -98.60 -72.39 -36.84
CA ILE A 268 -99.53 -71.56 -37.62
C ILE A 268 -99.15 -71.58 -39.11
N PHE A 269 -97.87 -71.73 -39.44
CA PHE A 269 -97.34 -71.82 -40.79
C PHE A 269 -96.51 -73.11 -40.94
N PRO A 270 -97.11 -74.23 -41.39
CA PRO A 270 -96.33 -75.30 -41.99
C PRO A 270 -95.70 -74.71 -43.26
N LEU A 271 -94.39 -74.49 -43.24
CA LEU A 271 -93.53 -74.12 -44.39
C LEU A 271 -94.23 -73.37 -45.54
N GLY A 272 -94.15 -72.04 -45.46
CA GLY A 272 -94.02 -71.18 -46.64
C GLY A 272 -95.27 -70.45 -47.10
N GLN A 273 -95.33 -69.13 -46.87
CA GLN A 273 -95.51 -68.13 -47.93
C GLN A 273 -95.48 -66.69 -47.39
N ARG A 274 -94.70 -65.88 -48.13
CA ARG A 274 -94.58 -64.41 -48.24
C ARG A 274 -95.70 -63.53 -47.66
N ALA A 275 -95.32 -62.32 -47.24
CA ALA A 275 -95.80 -61.09 -47.91
C ALA A 275 -94.96 -59.87 -47.50
N THR A 276 -94.37 -59.22 -48.50
CA THR A 276 -93.85 -57.86 -48.51
C THR A 276 -95.02 -56.86 -48.51
N HIS A 277 -95.01 -55.85 -47.64
CA HIS A 277 -95.93 -54.71 -47.72
C HIS A 277 -95.17 -53.41 -47.44
N GLN A 278 -95.07 -52.55 -48.45
CA GLN A 278 -94.75 -51.13 -48.31
C GLN A 278 -96.07 -50.37 -48.19
N ASP A 279 -96.09 -49.27 -47.45
CA ASP A 279 -97.02 -48.18 -47.71
C ASP A 279 -96.37 -46.84 -47.36
N SER A 280 -96.70 -45.86 -48.18
CA SER A 280 -96.25 -44.47 -48.12
C SER A 280 -97.46 -43.55 -47.93
N ILE A 281 -97.17 -42.33 -47.44
CA ILE A 281 -97.84 -41.03 -47.69
C ILE A 281 -98.63 -40.41 -46.49
N PRO A 282 -98.50 -39.07 -46.31
CA PRO A 282 -98.87 -38.31 -45.11
C PRO A 282 -100.20 -37.54 -45.30
N SER A 283 -100.68 -36.81 -44.29
CA SER A 283 -101.62 -35.70 -44.53
C SER A 283 -101.65 -34.68 -43.38
N SER A 284 -101.56 -33.42 -43.79
CA SER A 284 -101.88 -32.18 -43.09
C SER A 284 -103.36 -32.09 -42.71
N SER A 285 -103.70 -31.31 -41.69
CA SER A 285 -104.99 -30.58 -41.64
C SER A 285 -104.86 -29.37 -40.70
N GLU A 286 -104.92 -28.21 -41.32
CA GLU A 286 -105.14 -26.89 -40.74
C GLU A 286 -106.67 -26.68 -40.69
N GLU A 287 -107.24 -26.11 -39.62
CA GLU A 287 -108.57 -25.51 -39.72
C GLU A 287 -108.83 -24.41 -38.67
N GLN A 288 -109.23 -23.25 -39.19
CA GLN A 288 -109.68 -22.04 -38.50
C GLN A 288 -111.10 -22.22 -37.91
N ARG A 289 -111.49 -21.35 -36.95
CA ARG A 289 -112.60 -20.38 -37.09
C ARG A 289 -112.88 -19.55 -35.82
N LEU A 290 -113.52 -18.41 -36.07
CA LEU A 290 -113.84 -17.23 -35.24
C LEU A 290 -115.25 -17.29 -34.61
N GLY A 291 -115.47 -16.42 -33.60
CA GLY A 291 -116.77 -15.81 -33.19
C GLY A 291 -117.62 -16.64 -32.23
N ASP A 292 -118.48 -16.12 -31.34
CA ASP A 292 -118.95 -14.78 -30.96
C ASP A 292 -119.80 -14.92 -29.66
N ASN A 293 -120.11 -13.79 -29.03
CA ASN A 293 -120.84 -13.46 -27.80
C ASN A 293 -122.10 -14.25 -27.38
N GLY A 294 -122.40 -14.19 -26.07
CA GLY A 294 -123.77 -14.30 -25.52
C GLY A 294 -123.85 -14.54 -24.00
N SER A 295 -124.46 -13.58 -23.28
CA SER A 295 -124.79 -13.51 -21.83
C SER A 295 -125.62 -14.71 -21.29
N SER A 296 -125.93 -14.93 -20.01
CA SER A 296 -126.03 -14.12 -18.79
C SER A 296 -126.18 -15.06 -17.58
N ASP A 297 -126.06 -14.49 -16.38
CA ASP A 297 -126.68 -14.89 -15.11
C ASP A 297 -126.19 -16.16 -14.40
N SER A 298 -125.38 -15.95 -13.35
CA SER A 298 -125.70 -16.43 -12.00
C SER A 298 -124.86 -15.65 -10.98
N GLN A 299 -125.47 -14.56 -10.55
CA GLN A 299 -125.12 -13.78 -9.37
C GLN A 299 -125.52 -14.59 -8.14
N GLU A 300 -124.57 -15.20 -7.43
CA GLU A 300 -124.58 -15.43 -5.98
C GLU A 300 -123.33 -16.23 -5.59
N ILE A 301 -122.76 -15.95 -4.41
CA ILE A 301 -121.45 -16.42 -3.88
C ILE A 301 -120.23 -15.58 -4.36
N SER A 302 -120.31 -14.25 -4.24
CA SER A 302 -119.18 -13.34 -4.46
C SER A 302 -118.62 -12.72 -3.17
N ASP A 303 -118.43 -13.50 -2.09
CA ASP A 303 -117.78 -12.95 -0.87
C ASP A 303 -116.96 -14.00 -0.11
N THR A 304 -116.04 -14.64 -0.82
CA THR A 304 -114.91 -15.32 -0.18
C THR A 304 -113.61 -14.62 -0.58
N PRO A 305 -112.65 -14.39 0.34
CA PRO A 305 -111.35 -13.77 0.01
C PRO A 305 -110.61 -14.54 -1.10
N TYR A 306 -110.92 -15.82 -1.27
CA TYR A 306 -110.45 -16.67 -2.36
C TYR A 306 -110.96 -16.26 -3.74
N PHE A 307 -112.18 -15.75 -3.88
CA PHE A 307 -112.70 -15.27 -5.16
C PHE A 307 -111.98 -13.99 -5.63
N LYS A 308 -111.72 -13.05 -4.71
CA LYS A 308 -110.92 -11.85 -4.99
C LYS A 308 -109.48 -12.23 -5.37
N LEU A 309 -108.89 -13.19 -4.67
CA LEU A 309 -107.55 -13.69 -4.99
C LEU A 309 -107.51 -14.36 -6.37
N LYS A 310 -108.52 -15.18 -6.69
CA LYS A 310 -108.72 -15.86 -7.97
C LYS A 310 -108.84 -14.88 -9.15
N GLN A 311 -109.56 -13.78 -8.96
CA GLN A 311 -109.73 -12.72 -9.95
C GLN A 311 -108.41 -11.95 -10.18
N VAL A 312 -107.66 -11.63 -9.13
CA VAL A 312 -106.37 -10.90 -9.23
C VAL A 312 -105.26 -11.75 -9.86
N THR A 313 -105.26 -13.07 -9.65
CA THR A 313 -104.27 -13.99 -10.26
C THR A 313 -104.68 -14.58 -11.61
N GLY A 314 -105.89 -14.26 -12.11
CA GLY A 314 -106.42 -14.72 -13.40
C GLY A 314 -106.41 -16.25 -13.57
N SER A 315 -106.69 -16.99 -12.50
CA SER A 315 -106.58 -18.45 -12.46
C SER A 315 -107.95 -19.11 -12.25
N ILE A 316 -108.17 -20.25 -12.91
CA ILE A 316 -109.49 -20.90 -13.00
C ILE A 316 -109.81 -21.75 -11.76
N ASP A 317 -108.78 -22.16 -10.98
CA ASP A 317 -108.90 -23.05 -9.82
C ASP A 317 -108.11 -22.52 -8.59
N SER A 318 -108.56 -22.84 -7.38
CA SER A 318 -107.89 -22.45 -6.12
C SER A 318 -106.52 -23.09 -5.96
N GLU A 319 -106.32 -24.30 -6.49
CA GLU A 319 -105.00 -24.95 -6.49
C GLU A 319 -104.01 -24.28 -7.45
N ASP A 320 -104.49 -23.70 -8.55
CA ASP A 320 -103.64 -22.93 -9.47
C ASP A 320 -103.11 -21.65 -8.85
N VAL A 321 -103.93 -20.97 -8.05
CA VAL A 321 -103.50 -19.80 -7.26
C VAL A 321 -102.34 -20.20 -6.34
N ARG A 322 -102.50 -21.31 -5.60
CA ARG A 322 -101.46 -21.82 -4.68
C ARG A 322 -100.18 -22.18 -5.44
N ARG A 323 -100.27 -22.88 -6.58
CA ARG A 323 -99.12 -23.22 -7.43
C ARG A 323 -98.37 -21.98 -7.92
N LYS A 324 -99.09 -20.95 -8.38
CA LYS A 324 -98.47 -19.67 -8.80
C LYS A 324 -97.75 -18.97 -7.64
N PHE A 325 -98.33 -18.94 -6.43
CA PHE A 325 -97.67 -18.36 -5.26
C PHE A 325 -96.43 -19.15 -4.81
N VAL A 326 -96.48 -20.48 -4.88
CA VAL A 326 -95.30 -21.33 -4.61
C VAL A 326 -94.20 -21.05 -5.63
N ALA A 327 -94.53 -21.03 -6.93
CA ALA A 327 -93.58 -20.70 -7.99
C ALA A 327 -93.03 -19.27 -7.86
N GLN A 328 -93.85 -18.29 -7.45
CA GLN A 328 -93.42 -16.92 -7.20
C GLN A 328 -92.49 -16.82 -5.99
N LYS A 329 -92.78 -17.58 -4.92
CA LYS A 329 -91.91 -17.67 -3.73
C LYS A 329 -90.58 -18.33 -4.07
N GLU A 330 -90.58 -19.40 -4.86
CA GLU A 330 -89.36 -20.07 -5.35
C GLU A 330 -88.54 -19.15 -6.25
N THR A 331 -89.20 -18.42 -7.16
CA THR A 331 -88.54 -17.44 -8.03
C THR A 331 -87.93 -16.28 -7.22
N LYS A 332 -88.67 -15.74 -6.23
CA LYS A 332 -88.16 -14.74 -5.29
C LYS A 332 -86.94 -15.27 -4.54
N ASN A 333 -87.02 -16.47 -3.98
CA ASN A 333 -85.91 -17.10 -3.27
C ASN A 333 -84.69 -17.25 -4.19
N ARG A 334 -84.88 -17.73 -5.42
CA ARG A 334 -83.80 -17.86 -6.41
C ARG A 334 -83.19 -16.52 -6.83
N LEU A 335 -84.00 -15.47 -6.98
CA LEU A 335 -83.49 -14.12 -7.26
C LEU A 335 -82.72 -13.55 -6.07
N THR A 336 -83.18 -13.81 -4.83
CA THR A 336 -82.45 -13.37 -3.62
C THR A 336 -81.14 -14.12 -3.45
N THR A 337 -81.10 -15.43 -3.69
CA THR A 337 -79.85 -16.18 -3.66
C THR A 337 -78.91 -15.69 -4.75
N LEU A 338 -79.40 -15.51 -5.98
CA LEU A 338 -78.62 -14.95 -7.08
C LEU A 338 -78.04 -13.57 -6.73
N LYS A 339 -78.87 -12.65 -6.21
CA LYS A 339 -78.45 -11.31 -5.77
C LYS A 339 -77.38 -11.38 -4.68
N THR A 340 -77.58 -12.20 -3.65
CA THR A 340 -76.58 -12.35 -2.58
C THR A 340 -75.28 -12.99 -3.07
N THR A 341 -75.36 -13.93 -4.02
CA THR A 341 -74.15 -14.53 -4.62
C THR A 341 -73.41 -13.54 -5.50
N THR A 342 -74.10 -12.73 -6.30
CA THR A 342 -73.46 -11.71 -7.14
C THR A 342 -72.90 -10.56 -6.31
N GLU A 343 -73.56 -10.14 -5.23
CA GLU A 343 -73.03 -9.15 -4.29
C GLU A 343 -71.78 -9.67 -3.56
N LYS A 344 -71.75 -10.94 -3.15
CA LYS A 344 -70.54 -11.55 -2.56
C LYS A 344 -69.41 -11.61 -3.57
N GLN A 345 -69.66 -12.13 -4.78
CA GLN A 345 -68.65 -12.17 -5.85
C GLN A 345 -68.11 -10.78 -6.19
N LYS A 346 -68.98 -9.75 -6.22
CA LYS A 346 -68.56 -8.37 -6.44
C LYS A 346 -67.62 -7.89 -5.33
N LYS A 347 -67.94 -8.15 -4.05
CA LYS A 347 -67.08 -7.77 -2.92
C LYS A 347 -65.74 -8.51 -2.97
N ASP A 348 -65.75 -9.80 -3.26
CA ASP A 348 -64.53 -10.60 -3.37
C ASP A 348 -63.63 -10.11 -4.51
N LEU A 349 -64.21 -9.79 -5.68
CA LEU A 349 -63.48 -9.21 -6.80
C LEU A 349 -62.92 -7.82 -6.47
N GLN A 350 -63.68 -6.99 -5.77
CA GLN A 350 -63.25 -5.65 -5.37
C GLN A 350 -62.09 -5.70 -4.38
N LEU A 351 -62.12 -6.64 -3.44
CA LEU A 351 -61.05 -6.87 -2.47
C LEU A 351 -59.79 -7.41 -3.17
N LYS A 352 -59.96 -8.32 -4.14
CA LYS A 352 -58.85 -8.82 -4.95
C LYS A 352 -58.24 -7.74 -5.84
N CYS A 353 -59.04 -6.84 -6.41
CA CYS A 353 -58.54 -5.68 -7.15
C CYS A 353 -57.73 -4.75 -6.25
N GLN A 354 -58.18 -4.49 -5.02
CA GLN A 354 -57.42 -3.68 -4.06
C GLN A 354 -56.09 -4.34 -3.69
N GLN A 355 -56.10 -5.64 -3.37
CA GLN A 355 -54.87 -6.40 -3.09
C GLN A 355 -53.87 -6.35 -4.24
N LEU A 356 -54.33 -6.57 -5.48
CA LEU A 356 -53.47 -6.50 -6.65
C LEU A 356 -52.95 -5.08 -6.90
N ASN A 357 -53.72 -4.05 -6.58
CA ASN A 357 -53.27 -2.66 -6.69
C ASN A 357 -52.20 -2.34 -5.65
N ASP A 358 -52.37 -2.78 -4.41
CA ASP A 358 -51.40 -2.59 -3.34
C ASP A 358 -50.08 -3.33 -3.64
N GLU A 359 -50.17 -4.57 -4.13
CA GLU A 359 -49.00 -5.33 -4.61
C GLU A 359 -48.31 -4.64 -5.78
N PHE A 360 -49.08 -4.09 -6.73
CA PHE A 360 -48.53 -3.34 -7.86
C PHE A 360 -47.81 -2.06 -7.41
N GLU A 361 -48.39 -1.30 -6.49
CA GLU A 361 -47.76 -0.11 -5.93
C GLU A 361 -46.48 -0.47 -5.17
N GLN A 362 -46.50 -1.53 -4.36
CA GLN A 362 -45.32 -1.99 -3.64
C GLN A 362 -44.18 -2.41 -4.59
N CYS A 363 -44.49 -3.17 -5.65
CA CYS A 363 -43.52 -3.51 -6.69
C CYS A 363 -43.00 -2.27 -7.41
N ARG A 364 -43.87 -1.30 -7.71
CA ARG A 364 -43.48 -0.01 -8.33
C ARG A 364 -42.49 0.77 -7.48
N PHE A 365 -42.69 0.83 -6.17
CA PHE A 365 -41.79 1.51 -5.25
C PHE A 365 -40.47 0.75 -5.06
N SER A 366 -40.51 -0.58 -4.97
CA SER A 366 -39.30 -1.41 -4.89
C SER A 366 -38.44 -1.25 -6.15
N ASP A 367 -39.05 -1.33 -7.34
CA ASP A 367 -38.34 -1.16 -8.61
C ASP A 367 -37.73 0.24 -8.76
N ALA A 368 -38.38 1.28 -8.22
CA ALA A 368 -37.85 2.64 -8.23
C ALA A 368 -36.66 2.79 -7.29
N GLN A 369 -36.76 2.23 -6.07
CA GLN A 369 -35.69 2.25 -5.08
C GLN A 369 -34.45 1.47 -5.56
N ASP A 370 -34.65 0.27 -6.11
CA ASP A 370 -33.55 -0.54 -6.65
C ASP A 370 -32.86 0.15 -7.82
N LYS A 371 -33.61 0.85 -8.68
CA LYS A 371 -33.01 1.66 -9.76
C LYS A 371 -32.18 2.81 -9.23
N GLU A 372 -32.69 3.56 -8.25
CA GLU A 372 -31.95 4.67 -7.65
C GLU A 372 -30.67 4.19 -6.96
N GLN A 373 -30.73 3.08 -6.22
CA GLN A 373 -29.55 2.49 -5.59
C GLN A 373 -28.54 1.98 -6.63
N ASN A 374 -29.01 1.30 -7.69
CA ASN A 374 -28.15 0.86 -8.78
C ASN A 374 -27.50 2.05 -9.50
N ASP A 375 -28.24 3.14 -9.74
CA ASP A 375 -27.72 4.35 -10.36
C ASP A 375 -26.63 4.98 -9.46
N GLU A 376 -26.85 5.08 -8.15
CA GLU A 376 -25.84 5.56 -7.19
C GLU A 376 -24.59 4.68 -7.17
N GLU A 377 -24.75 3.34 -7.16
CA GLU A 377 -23.64 2.40 -7.22
C GLU A 377 -22.87 2.53 -8.55
N THR A 378 -23.56 2.73 -9.67
CA THR A 378 -22.90 2.93 -10.96
C THR A 378 -22.13 4.25 -11.03
N GLU A 379 -22.66 5.34 -10.46
CA GLU A 379 -21.93 6.61 -10.38
C GLU A 379 -20.70 6.50 -9.46
N ASN A 380 -20.84 5.82 -8.32
CA ASN A 380 -19.70 5.54 -7.43
C ASN A 380 -18.61 4.70 -8.14
N LEU A 381 -18.99 3.73 -8.96
CA LEU A 381 -18.04 2.95 -9.76
C LEU A 381 -17.40 3.80 -10.86
N LYS A 382 -18.16 4.65 -11.56
CA LYS A 382 -17.62 5.58 -12.57
C LYS A 382 -16.59 6.53 -11.93
N MET A 383 -16.88 7.08 -10.76
CA MET A 383 -15.95 7.95 -10.03
C MET A 383 -14.66 7.22 -9.66
N LYS A 384 -14.75 5.99 -9.15
CA LYS A 384 -13.55 5.16 -8.87
C LYS A 384 -12.75 4.83 -10.13
N ILE A 385 -13.41 4.55 -11.26
CA ILE A 385 -12.73 4.33 -12.55
C ILE A 385 -11.99 5.60 -12.98
N ILE A 386 -12.60 6.78 -12.85
CA ILE A 386 -11.96 8.07 -13.17
C ILE A 386 -10.74 8.31 -12.26
N GLU A 387 -10.85 8.01 -10.97
CA GLU A 387 -9.72 8.14 -10.05
C GLU A 387 -8.56 7.20 -10.40
N GLU A 388 -8.84 5.92 -10.68
CA GLU A 388 -7.81 4.94 -11.04
C GLU A 388 -7.18 5.23 -12.41
N THR A 389 -7.96 5.66 -13.39
CA THR A 389 -7.43 6.10 -14.70
C THR A 389 -6.52 7.32 -14.57
N ASN A 390 -6.88 8.29 -13.72
CA ASN A 390 -6.00 9.42 -13.42
C ASN A 390 -4.71 9.01 -12.71
N LYS A 391 -4.77 8.04 -11.78
CA LYS A 391 -3.56 7.49 -11.14
C LYS A 391 -2.66 6.79 -12.14
N LEU A 392 -3.22 5.96 -13.03
CA LEU A 392 -2.47 5.29 -14.10
C LEU A 392 -1.79 6.30 -15.03
N ALA A 393 -2.50 7.35 -15.45
CA ALA A 393 -1.92 8.39 -16.29
C ALA A 393 -0.73 9.12 -15.62
N ARG A 394 -0.80 9.35 -14.29
CA ARG A 394 0.33 9.91 -13.53
C ARG A 394 1.53 8.97 -13.50
N LEU A 395 1.30 7.69 -13.19
CA LEU A 395 2.36 6.68 -13.16
C LEU A 395 3.00 6.45 -14.54
N GLU A 396 2.22 6.48 -15.61
CA GLU A 396 2.75 6.40 -16.98
C GLU A 396 3.63 7.61 -17.31
N LYS A 397 3.21 8.81 -16.89
CA LYS A 397 4.02 10.02 -17.04
C LYS A 397 5.34 9.89 -16.29
N GLU A 398 5.31 9.53 -15.01
CA GLU A 398 6.52 9.30 -14.19
C GLU A 398 7.43 8.22 -14.80
N ARG A 399 6.85 7.12 -15.30
CA ARG A 399 7.60 6.07 -16.00
C ARG A 399 8.28 6.60 -17.26
N SER A 400 7.59 7.41 -18.07
CA SER A 400 8.16 8.02 -19.27
C SER A 400 9.28 9.01 -18.95
N GLU A 401 9.13 9.81 -17.89
CA GLU A 401 10.16 10.73 -17.42
C GLU A 401 11.41 9.96 -16.97
N LEU A 402 11.23 8.87 -16.21
CA LEU A 402 12.34 8.02 -15.77
C LEU A 402 13.01 7.29 -16.95
N SER A 403 12.24 6.81 -17.93
CA SER A 403 12.79 6.22 -19.15
C SER A 403 13.65 7.22 -19.93
N ASN A 404 13.17 8.47 -20.09
CA ASN A 404 13.94 9.52 -20.75
C ASN A 404 15.23 9.87 -19.99
N GLN A 405 15.19 9.86 -18.65
CA GLN A 405 16.40 10.02 -17.84
C GLN A 405 17.39 8.89 -18.09
N ILE A 406 16.93 7.64 -18.08
CA ILE A 406 17.78 6.47 -18.38
C ILE A 406 18.38 6.59 -19.78
N ASP A 407 17.58 6.91 -20.80
CA ASP A 407 18.08 7.10 -22.17
C ASP A 407 19.15 8.21 -22.21
N SER A 408 18.93 9.34 -21.54
CA SER A 408 19.91 10.42 -21.48
C SER A 408 21.22 10.01 -20.81
N THR A 409 21.16 9.21 -19.75
CA THR A 409 22.37 8.67 -19.08
C THR A 409 23.09 7.66 -19.95
N LEU A 410 22.35 6.82 -20.68
CA LEU A 410 22.89 5.83 -21.57
C LEU A 410 23.56 6.48 -22.80
N PHE A 411 22.99 7.57 -23.33
CA PHE A 411 23.64 8.40 -24.35
C PHE A 411 24.94 9.01 -23.84
N ARG A 412 24.98 9.56 -22.61
CA ARG A 412 26.22 10.11 -22.03
C ARG A 412 27.30 9.04 -21.83
N LEU A 413 26.92 7.84 -21.38
CA LEU A 413 27.83 6.70 -21.26
C LEU A 413 28.37 6.25 -22.62
N TYR A 414 27.53 6.30 -23.66
CA TYR A 414 27.92 6.00 -25.03
C TYR A 414 28.88 7.07 -25.58
N ASP A 415 28.62 8.36 -25.35
CA ASP A 415 29.50 9.46 -25.73
C ASP A 415 30.87 9.36 -25.06
N MET A 416 30.91 8.98 -23.77
CA MET A 416 32.18 8.70 -23.07
C MET A 416 32.91 7.50 -23.68
N CYS A 417 32.20 6.43 -24.06
CA CYS A 417 32.81 5.28 -24.75
C CYS A 417 33.40 5.67 -26.12
N LEU A 418 32.75 6.59 -26.84
CA LEU A 418 33.23 7.14 -28.10
C LEU A 418 34.46 8.04 -27.90
N ALA A 419 34.46 8.92 -26.89
CA ALA A 419 35.62 9.76 -26.57
C ALA A 419 36.86 8.92 -26.20
N LEU A 420 36.67 7.76 -25.57
CA LEU A 420 37.73 6.81 -25.23
C LEU A 420 38.12 5.87 -26.40
N LYS A 421 37.53 6.02 -27.59
CA LYS A 421 37.90 5.25 -28.80
C LYS A 421 39.30 5.59 -29.32
N GLU A 422 39.79 6.80 -29.04
CA GLU A 422 41.14 7.24 -29.47
C GLU A 422 42.27 6.63 -28.63
N ALA A 423 41.97 6.08 -27.44
CA ALA A 423 42.96 5.56 -26.50
C ALA A 423 43.11 4.02 -26.51
N ASP A 424 42.18 3.27 -27.13
CA ASP A 424 42.23 1.81 -27.18
C ASP A 424 41.49 1.25 -28.43
N SER A 425 42.07 0.24 -29.08
CA SER A 425 41.64 -0.34 -30.38
C SER A 425 40.40 -1.25 -30.29
N ALA A 426 39.74 -1.33 -29.14
CA ALA A 426 38.55 -2.16 -28.96
C ALA A 426 37.31 -1.57 -29.68
N PRO A 427 36.56 -2.37 -30.47
CA PRO A 427 35.48 -1.88 -31.31
C PRO A 427 34.30 -1.40 -30.46
N VAL A 428 33.98 -0.11 -30.56
CA VAL A 428 32.76 0.48 -30.00
C VAL A 428 31.65 0.31 -31.05
N PRO A 429 30.42 -0.11 -30.68
CA PRO A 429 29.32 -0.26 -31.62
C PRO A 429 28.97 1.05 -32.32
N ASP A 430 28.66 0.99 -33.63
CA ASP A 430 28.30 2.15 -34.44
C ASP A 430 26.92 2.77 -34.10
N LYS A 431 26.16 2.16 -33.18
CA LYS A 431 24.87 2.67 -32.68
C LYS A 431 24.79 2.53 -31.16
N CYS A 432 24.12 3.49 -30.54
CA CYS A 432 23.79 3.49 -29.11
C CYS A 432 22.96 2.22 -28.77
N PRO A 433 23.40 1.37 -27.82
CA PRO A 433 22.69 0.15 -27.49
C PRO A 433 21.39 0.43 -26.70
N SER A 434 20.36 -0.41 -26.87
CA SER A 434 19.10 -0.34 -26.10
C SER A 434 19.34 -0.43 -24.58
N ILE A 435 18.39 0.07 -23.78
CA ILE A 435 18.37 -0.01 -22.31
C ILE A 435 18.75 -1.40 -21.78
N ASP A 436 18.31 -2.48 -22.45
CA ASP A 436 18.62 -3.87 -22.06
C ASP A 436 20.11 -4.25 -22.10
N LYS A 437 20.95 -3.41 -22.73
CA LYS A 437 22.39 -3.58 -22.87
C LYS A 437 23.19 -2.52 -22.12
N ALA A 438 22.55 -1.78 -21.20
CA ALA A 438 23.21 -0.77 -20.36
C ALA A 438 24.36 -1.36 -19.55
N ASP A 439 24.18 -2.55 -18.96
CA ASP A 439 25.22 -3.23 -18.18
C ASP A 439 26.45 -3.59 -19.02
N TRP A 440 26.23 -3.98 -20.28
CA TRP A 440 27.31 -4.28 -21.21
C TRP A 440 28.12 -3.01 -21.56
N LEU A 441 27.44 -1.87 -21.74
CA LEU A 441 28.09 -0.58 -22.01
C LEU A 441 28.91 -0.10 -20.80
N ILE A 442 28.40 -0.27 -19.58
CA ILE A 442 29.12 0.05 -18.34
C ILE A 442 30.36 -0.84 -18.18
N CYS A 443 30.23 -2.14 -18.43
CA CYS A 443 31.37 -3.07 -18.39
C CYS A 443 32.44 -2.73 -19.44
N LEU A 444 32.01 -2.29 -20.63
CA LEU A 444 32.90 -1.85 -21.70
C LEU A 444 33.66 -0.58 -21.31
N LEU A 445 32.97 0.42 -20.73
CA LEU A 445 33.58 1.64 -20.23
C LEU A 445 34.61 1.35 -19.13
N GLN A 446 34.26 0.47 -18.19
CA GLN A 446 35.14 0.08 -17.08
C GLN A 446 36.39 -0.64 -17.58
N THR A 447 36.25 -1.52 -18.58
CA THR A 447 37.37 -2.23 -19.21
C THR A 447 38.31 -1.25 -19.93
N LYS A 448 37.74 -0.30 -20.70
CA LYS A 448 38.51 0.76 -21.38
C LYS A 448 39.26 1.65 -20.39
N TYR A 449 38.59 2.07 -19.31
CA TYR A 449 39.22 2.87 -18.26
C TYR A 449 40.37 2.12 -17.56
N GLN A 450 40.19 0.83 -17.26
CA GLN A 450 41.25 0.00 -16.68
C GLN A 450 42.46 -0.14 -17.62
N ASN A 451 42.26 -0.26 -18.93
CA ASN A 451 43.35 -0.35 -19.90
C ASN A 451 44.15 0.96 -19.99
N ILE A 452 43.47 2.12 -20.00
CA ILE A 452 44.09 3.45 -19.98
C ILE A 452 44.87 3.68 -18.68
N THR A 453 44.32 3.23 -17.54
CA THR A 453 45.00 3.36 -16.24
C THR A 453 46.25 2.47 -16.20
N ARG A 454 46.20 1.29 -16.81
CA ARG A 454 47.35 0.38 -16.92
C ARG A 454 48.44 0.95 -17.81
N SER A 455 48.11 1.57 -18.96
CA SER A 455 49.09 2.21 -19.83
C SER A 455 49.77 3.43 -19.19
N HIS A 456 49.09 4.14 -18.28
CA HIS A 456 49.68 5.25 -17.51
C HIS A 456 50.47 4.84 -16.25
N SER A 457 50.35 3.59 -15.77
CA SER A 457 51.00 3.13 -14.52
C SER A 457 52.44 2.61 -14.67
N VAL A 458 53.00 2.62 -15.89
CA VAL A 458 54.40 2.25 -16.11
C VAL A 458 55.29 3.48 -15.86
N PRO A 459 56.25 3.44 -14.91
CA PRO A 459 57.24 4.50 -14.78
C PRO A 459 58.27 4.33 -15.90
N ASP A 460 58.14 5.10 -16.97
CA ASP A 460 59.15 5.16 -18.03
C ASP A 460 60.45 5.78 -17.48
N LYS A 461 61.48 4.94 -17.40
CA LYS A 461 62.86 5.37 -17.69
C LYS A 461 63.10 5.11 -19.17
N ASP A 462 63.43 6.19 -19.86
CA ASP A 462 64.02 6.28 -21.19
C ASP A 462 63.21 5.69 -22.36
N ASN A 463 62.57 6.57 -23.14
CA ASN A 463 63.02 6.77 -24.53
C ASN A 463 62.45 8.03 -25.18
N ARG A 464 63.34 8.68 -25.92
CA ARG A 464 63.14 9.87 -26.72
C ARG A 464 62.75 9.43 -28.13
N SER A 465 61.54 9.74 -28.58
CA SER A 465 61.24 9.92 -30.01
C SER A 465 60.09 10.89 -30.21
N GLU A 466 60.34 11.83 -31.10
CA GLU A 466 59.49 12.96 -31.43
C GLU A 466 58.19 12.50 -32.08
N THR A 467 57.05 12.98 -31.58
CA THR A 467 55.85 13.19 -32.39
C THR A 467 55.16 14.47 -31.94
N LYS A 468 55.18 15.46 -32.83
CA LYS A 468 54.43 16.71 -32.70
C LYS A 468 52.93 16.38 -32.69
N GLY A 469 52.27 16.63 -31.58
CA GLY A 469 50.83 16.57 -31.42
C GLY A 469 50.42 17.48 -30.28
N ASN A 470 50.05 18.71 -30.63
CA ASN A 470 49.72 19.79 -29.71
C ASN A 470 48.34 19.48 -29.07
N ILE A 471 48.30 18.89 -27.87
CA ILE A 471 47.06 18.76 -27.09
C ILE A 471 47.25 19.51 -25.78
N LYS A 472 46.51 20.62 -25.66
CA LYS A 472 46.48 21.47 -24.47
C LYS A 472 45.94 20.64 -23.31
N SER A 473 46.71 20.57 -22.23
CA SER A 473 46.41 19.82 -21.00
C SER A 473 45.19 20.34 -20.21
N ASN A 474 44.35 21.20 -20.79
CA ASN A 474 43.21 21.85 -20.13
C ASN A 474 41.84 21.20 -20.41
N ASP A 475 41.75 20.23 -21.32
CA ASP A 475 40.43 19.70 -21.72
C ASP A 475 40.01 18.41 -20.98
N VAL A 476 40.91 17.74 -20.27
CA VAL A 476 40.57 16.53 -19.47
C VAL A 476 40.11 16.89 -18.06
N ALA A 477 40.62 17.99 -17.48
CA ALA A 477 40.18 18.47 -16.16
C ALA A 477 38.81 19.17 -16.21
N THR A 478 38.40 19.67 -17.39
CA THR A 478 37.12 20.35 -17.56
C THR A 478 35.96 19.36 -17.79
N LEU A 479 36.24 18.09 -18.14
CA LEU A 479 35.22 17.05 -18.31
C LEU A 479 34.82 16.31 -17.02
N TRP A 480 35.63 16.47 -15.95
CA TRP A 480 35.41 15.84 -14.63
C TRP A 480 35.03 16.86 -13.56
N SER A 481 34.64 18.08 -13.95
CA SER A 481 33.90 18.95 -13.04
C SER A 481 32.49 18.36 -12.86
N LEU A 482 32.36 17.50 -11.85
CA LEU A 482 31.09 17.27 -11.16
C LEU A 482 30.61 18.65 -10.66
N ASP A 483 29.74 19.29 -11.43
CA ASP A 483 28.63 20.01 -10.80
C ASP A 483 27.76 18.88 -10.21
N ASP A 484 27.93 18.63 -8.91
CA ASP A 484 27.10 17.74 -8.11
C ASP A 484 25.66 18.29 -8.09
N ASP A 485 24.85 17.92 -9.09
CA ASP A 485 23.40 17.93 -8.95
C ASP A 485 23.00 16.68 -8.16
N VAL A 486 23.06 16.83 -6.83
CA VAL A 486 22.39 15.94 -5.89
C VAL A 486 20.90 15.94 -6.22
N VAL A 487 20.41 14.79 -6.68
CA VAL A 487 19.00 14.43 -6.68
C VAL A 487 18.53 14.37 -5.22
N GLU A 488 17.82 15.40 -4.77
CA GLU A 488 16.95 15.27 -3.60
C GLU A 488 15.73 14.39 -3.97
N PRO A 489 15.36 13.44 -3.09
CA PRO A 489 14.17 12.62 -3.30
C PRO A 489 12.90 13.44 -3.15
N ALA A 490 12.04 13.39 -4.17
CA ALA A 490 10.67 13.87 -4.11
C ALA A 490 9.86 13.03 -3.10
N ASN A 491 9.58 13.62 -1.94
CA ASN A 491 8.28 13.60 -1.26
C ASN A 491 8.42 14.19 0.15
N LYS A 492 7.99 15.45 0.33
CA LYS A 492 7.29 15.90 1.55
C LYS A 492 6.35 17.06 1.20
N ASP A 493 5.06 16.77 1.23
CA ASP A 493 4.05 17.77 1.54
C ASP A 493 4.41 18.43 2.88
N GLN A 494 4.82 19.70 2.83
CA GLN A 494 4.80 20.59 3.99
C GLN A 494 4.28 21.94 3.54
N GLU A 495 3.08 22.27 4.02
CA GLU A 495 2.47 23.58 4.00
C GLU A 495 3.51 24.69 4.21
N GLU A 496 3.54 25.66 3.30
CA GLU A 496 4.24 26.92 3.48
C GLU A 496 3.80 27.57 4.81
N LYS A 497 4.64 27.46 5.84
CA LYS A 497 4.55 28.31 7.02
C LYS A 497 5.37 29.57 6.74
N PRO A 498 4.77 30.77 6.88
CA PRO A 498 5.47 32.02 6.60
C PRO A 498 6.64 32.19 7.57
N ILE A 499 7.79 32.57 7.01
CA ILE A 499 9.04 32.79 7.73
C ILE A 499 8.80 33.77 8.89
N PRO A 500 9.03 33.38 10.16
CA PRO A 500 8.77 34.25 11.30
C PRO A 500 9.68 35.47 11.28
N ASN A 501 9.08 36.66 11.18
CA ASN A 501 9.77 37.94 11.29
C ASN A 501 10.66 37.97 12.56
N ARG A 502 11.86 38.54 12.47
CA ARG A 502 12.87 38.67 13.54
C ARG A 502 12.28 39.11 14.89
N TYR A 503 11.22 39.92 14.86
CA TYR A 503 10.47 40.34 16.06
C TYR A 503 9.77 39.17 16.78
N PHE A 504 9.20 38.21 16.04
CA PHE A 504 8.51 37.03 16.58
C PHE A 504 9.49 36.04 17.22
N ILE A 505 10.64 35.80 16.57
CA ILE A 505 11.72 34.95 17.11
C ILE A 505 12.28 35.57 18.40
N LYS A 506 12.47 36.90 18.43
CA LYS A 506 12.93 37.62 19.63
C LYS A 506 11.92 37.50 20.79
N LYS A 507 10.62 37.60 20.51
CA LYS A 507 9.56 37.45 21.52
C LYS A 507 9.49 36.01 22.05
N GLN A 508 9.63 35.00 21.19
CA GLN A 508 9.60 33.60 21.56
C GLN A 508 10.85 33.19 22.37
N ALA A 509 12.02 33.72 22.02
CA ALA A 509 13.24 33.55 22.80
C ALA A 509 13.12 34.20 24.19
N GLN A 510 12.52 35.40 24.28
CA GLN A 510 12.26 36.05 25.57
C GLN A 510 11.31 35.24 26.45
N ILE A 511 10.24 34.67 25.88
CA ILE A 511 9.31 33.80 26.63
C ILE A 511 10.01 32.54 27.16
N VAL A 512 10.94 31.95 26.40
CA VAL A 512 11.74 30.79 26.83
C VAL A 512 12.73 31.16 27.95
N VAL A 513 13.32 32.36 27.88
CA VAL A 513 14.19 32.88 28.94
C VAL A 513 13.37 33.17 30.21
N ASP A 514 12.22 33.82 30.08
CA ASP A 514 11.36 34.16 31.22
C ASP A 514 10.75 32.92 31.89
N SER A 515 10.42 31.88 31.13
CA SER A 515 9.95 30.59 31.67
C SER A 515 11.07 29.79 32.35
N LYS A 516 12.32 29.88 31.87
CA LYS A 516 13.49 29.32 32.59
C LYS A 516 13.85 30.10 33.86
N ILE A 517 13.58 31.41 33.90
CA ILE A 517 13.78 32.23 35.10
C ILE A 517 12.68 31.94 36.15
N LYS A 518 11.44 31.67 35.73
CA LYS A 518 10.36 31.23 36.63
C LYS A 518 10.56 29.81 37.18
N GLY A 519 11.20 28.91 36.43
CA GLY A 519 11.52 27.54 36.88
C GLY A 519 12.59 27.42 37.98
N LYS A 520 13.29 28.51 38.32
CA LYS A 520 14.31 28.55 39.40
C LYS A 520 13.82 29.14 40.72
N LYS A 521 12.53 29.50 40.85
CA LYS A 521 11.92 29.90 42.12
C LYS A 521 10.66 29.09 42.40
N GLY A 522 10.83 27.97 43.10
CA GLY A 522 9.73 27.31 43.80
C GLY A 522 9.81 25.80 43.75
N ILE A 523 10.46 25.20 44.75
CA ILE A 523 9.95 24.10 45.57
C ILE A 523 10.78 24.16 46.87
N LYS A 524 10.22 24.80 47.91
CA LYS A 524 10.62 24.53 49.30
C LYS A 524 9.66 23.46 49.80
N ALA A 525 10.17 22.28 50.11
CA ALA A 525 9.41 21.22 50.78
C ALA A 525 9.06 21.67 52.22
N PRO A 526 7.88 21.31 52.76
CA PRO A 526 7.51 21.66 54.13
C PRO A 526 8.24 20.73 55.11
N LYS A 527 8.96 21.32 56.07
CA LYS A 527 9.46 20.63 57.26
C LYS A 527 8.29 20.40 58.22
N GLY A 528 8.17 19.18 58.71
CA GLY A 528 7.21 18.80 59.74
C GLY A 528 7.37 19.64 61.01
N ALA A 529 6.23 20.01 61.59
CA ALA A 529 6.14 20.50 62.95
C ALA A 529 5.42 19.44 63.79
N ILE A 530 6.19 18.86 64.70
CA ILE A 530 5.73 18.21 65.91
C ILE A 530 5.04 19.28 66.76
N GLN A 531 3.82 19.01 67.23
CA GLN A 531 3.32 19.67 68.43
C GLN A 531 2.51 18.68 69.26
N ARG A 532 3.12 18.27 70.38
CA ARG A 532 2.41 17.90 71.59
C ARG A 532 1.76 19.18 72.13
N ILE A 533 0.45 19.13 72.39
CA ILE A 533 -0.21 19.14 73.71
C ILE A 533 -1.67 18.78 73.44
#